data_AF-A0A1F7CY49-F1
#
_entry.id   AF-A0A1F7CY49-F1
#
_cell.length_a   1.000
_cell.length_b   1.000
_cell.length_c   1.000
_cell.angle_alpha   90.00
_cell.angle_beta   90.00
_cell.angle_gamma   90.00
#
_symmetry.space_group_name_H-M   'P 1'
#
loop_
_entity.id
_entity.type
_entity.pdbx_description
1 polymer ?
#
loop_
_entity_poly.entity_id
_entity_poly.type
_entity_poly.pdbx_seq_one_letter_code
_entity_poly.pdbx_strand_id
1 'polypeptide(L)'
;MSTPAFHITCTKNALIAQDVYEMRFRKPTDFSYKAGQFVLFDVPLVENPEDIQTRAYSIASAPHEEDLLFIVKHIAGGRASRWVEESLSEGDTVRMQGPFGRFLLDDEEKSEFLFLCTSTGVAPFRSHVLEALHSGNTRPMDLVFGNRFAEDLFWMEEFEKLASEHSSFSFHPVLSKPTGAWKGHKGHVQDIALQIIKDLTKKHIYVCGSPAMTDELKDLCTRTWGIPKESLHVEGFI
;
A
#
# COMPACT_ATOMS: atom_id res chain seq x y z
N MET A 1 22.56 11.38 -11.79
CA MET A 1 21.66 11.23 -12.94
C MET A 1 20.28 11.71 -12.50
N SER A 2 19.58 12.49 -13.31
CA SER A 2 18.21 12.92 -13.02
C SER A 2 17.26 11.72 -13.03
N THR A 3 16.29 11.68 -12.12
CA THR A 3 15.24 10.65 -12.14
C THR A 3 14.46 10.73 -13.45
N PRO A 4 14.21 9.60 -14.15
CA PRO A 4 13.49 9.64 -15.41
C PRO A 4 12.01 10.02 -15.22
N ALA A 5 11.42 10.58 -16.28
CA ALA A 5 10.03 10.97 -16.35
C ALA A 5 9.35 10.27 -17.52
N PHE A 6 8.09 9.91 -17.34
CA PHE A 6 7.29 9.13 -18.29
C PHE A 6 5.93 9.77 -18.48
N HIS A 7 5.38 9.59 -19.67
CA HIS A 7 3.96 9.86 -19.95
C HIS A 7 3.27 8.51 -20.06
N ILE A 8 2.31 8.27 -19.18
CA ILE A 8 1.60 6.99 -19.06
C ILE A 8 0.12 7.18 -19.34
N THR A 9 -0.49 6.20 -19.99
CA THR A 9 -1.92 6.24 -20.35
C THR A 9 -2.75 5.55 -19.28
N CYS A 10 -3.75 6.25 -18.76
CA CYS A 10 -4.74 5.70 -17.84
C CYS A 10 -5.54 4.59 -18.56
N THR A 11 -5.52 3.39 -18.01
CA THR A 11 -6.28 2.23 -18.51
C THR A 11 -7.52 1.96 -17.68
N LYS A 12 -7.59 2.49 -16.45
CA LYS A 12 -8.74 2.38 -15.55
C LYS A 12 -8.69 3.45 -14.47
N ASN A 13 -9.85 3.99 -14.11
CA ASN A 13 -10.04 4.77 -12.89
C ASN A 13 -11.40 4.42 -12.28
N ALA A 14 -11.42 3.81 -11.10
CA ALA A 14 -12.66 3.29 -10.52
C ALA A 14 -12.69 3.42 -8.99
N LEU A 15 -13.85 3.76 -8.44
CA LEU A 15 -14.14 3.68 -7.01
C LEU A 15 -14.30 2.19 -6.62
N ILE A 16 -13.44 1.69 -5.73
CA ILE A 16 -13.40 0.27 -5.33
C ILE A 16 -13.86 0.02 -3.89
N ALA A 17 -13.93 1.07 -3.07
CA ALA A 17 -14.49 1.08 -1.72
C ALA A 17 -14.90 2.52 -1.36
N GLN A 18 -15.47 2.74 -0.17
CA GLN A 18 -15.85 4.07 0.29
C GLN A 18 -14.64 5.02 0.21
N ASP A 19 -14.72 6.02 -0.66
CA ASP A 19 -13.70 7.03 -0.92
C ASP A 19 -12.34 6.44 -1.36
N VAL A 20 -12.26 5.23 -1.93
CA VAL A 20 -10.99 4.66 -2.43
C VAL A 20 -11.07 4.44 -3.93
N TYR A 21 -10.17 5.09 -4.66
CA TYR A 21 -10.03 4.94 -6.10
C TYR A 21 -8.85 4.02 -6.45
N GLU A 22 -9.06 3.10 -7.39
CA GLU A 22 -8.04 2.34 -8.08
C GLU A 22 -7.76 2.98 -9.44
N MET A 23 -6.51 3.39 -9.64
CA MET A 23 -6.03 3.90 -10.93
C MET A 23 -5.08 2.87 -11.53
N ARG A 24 -5.27 2.55 -12.82
CA ARG A 24 -4.35 1.72 -13.59
C ARG A 24 -3.80 2.49 -14.77
N PHE A 25 -2.53 2.26 -15.06
CA PHE A 25 -1.85 2.88 -16.18
C PHE A 25 -1.00 1.86 -16.91
N ARG A 26 -0.89 2.00 -18.23
CA ARG A 26 0.03 1.18 -19.01
C ARG A 26 1.46 1.42 -18.56
N LYS A 27 2.18 0.35 -18.16
CA LYS A 27 3.57 0.45 -17.74
C LYS A 27 4.48 0.73 -18.95
N PRO A 28 5.35 1.75 -18.89
CA PRO A 28 6.37 1.96 -19.92
C PRO A 28 7.35 0.78 -19.96
N THR A 29 7.74 0.35 -21.16
CA THR A 29 8.63 -0.80 -21.36
C THR A 29 10.02 -0.63 -20.74
N ASP A 30 10.50 0.61 -20.61
CA ASP A 30 11.78 0.99 -20.04
C ASP A 30 11.67 1.40 -18.55
N PHE A 31 10.48 1.29 -17.96
CA PHE A 31 10.26 1.59 -16.55
C PHE A 31 10.42 0.33 -15.68
N SER A 32 11.57 0.23 -15.00
CA SER A 32 11.83 -0.78 -13.98
C SER A 32 11.73 -0.20 -12.57
N TYR A 33 11.12 -0.93 -11.64
CA TYR A 33 11.03 -0.56 -10.23
C TYR A 33 11.10 -1.81 -9.35
N LYS A 34 11.35 -1.61 -8.06
CA LYS A 34 11.25 -2.65 -7.02
C LYS A 34 9.94 -2.52 -6.26
N ALA A 35 9.39 -3.64 -5.80
CA ALA A 35 8.19 -3.64 -4.97
C ALA A 35 8.37 -2.71 -3.74
N GLY A 36 7.33 -1.94 -3.42
CA GLY A 36 7.33 -0.94 -2.34
C GLY A 36 7.85 0.45 -2.73
N GLN A 37 8.28 0.64 -3.98
CA GLN A 37 8.62 1.98 -4.50
C GLN A 37 7.39 2.80 -4.88
N PHE A 38 7.57 4.12 -4.99
CA PHE A 38 6.53 5.08 -5.38
C PHE A 38 6.96 5.91 -6.59
N VAL A 39 5.99 6.59 -7.19
CA VAL A 39 6.23 7.60 -8.24
C VAL A 39 5.65 8.94 -7.83
N LEU A 40 6.13 9.99 -8.47
CA LEU A 40 5.62 11.34 -8.37
C LEU A 40 4.75 11.64 -9.59
N PHE A 41 3.45 11.75 -9.40
CA PHE A 41 2.50 12.19 -10.43
C PHE A 41 2.41 13.70 -10.49
N ASP A 42 2.32 14.22 -11.71
CA ASP A 42 1.91 15.60 -11.96
C ASP A 42 0.38 15.67 -11.97
N VAL A 43 -0.18 16.30 -10.94
CA VAL A 43 -1.62 16.42 -10.71
C VAL A 43 -2.05 17.84 -11.06
N PRO A 44 -2.78 18.05 -12.17
CA PRO A 44 -3.33 19.35 -12.52
C PRO A 44 -4.45 19.76 -11.55
N LEU A 45 -4.56 21.06 -11.28
CA LEU A 45 -5.74 21.63 -10.61
C LEU A 45 -6.93 21.62 -11.58
N VAL A 46 -8.09 21.14 -11.11
CA VAL A 46 -9.31 21.01 -11.94
C VAL A 46 -9.73 22.35 -12.56
N GLU A 47 -9.66 23.44 -11.80
CA GLU A 47 -10.04 24.78 -12.28
C GLU A 47 -8.97 25.45 -13.16
N ASN A 48 -7.72 25.02 -13.07
CA ASN A 48 -6.61 25.56 -13.85
C ASN A 48 -5.59 24.45 -14.16
N PRO A 49 -5.77 23.72 -15.28
CA PRO A 49 -4.93 22.57 -15.61
C PRO A 49 -3.43 22.87 -15.78
N GLU A 50 -3.05 24.14 -15.98
CA GLU A 50 -1.65 24.57 -16.05
C GLU A 50 -0.99 24.67 -14.66
N ASP A 51 -1.77 24.73 -13.57
CA ASP A 51 -1.27 24.67 -12.18
C ASP A 51 -1.09 23.20 -11.77
N ILE A 52 0.13 22.70 -12.00
CA ILE A 52 0.54 21.34 -11.69
C ILE A 52 1.08 21.23 -10.26
N GLN A 53 0.56 20.27 -9.52
CA GLN A 53 1.11 19.87 -8.23
C GLN A 53 1.62 18.44 -8.26
N THR A 54 2.81 18.20 -7.72
CA THR A 54 3.34 16.85 -7.62
C THR A 54 2.75 16.09 -6.42
N ARG A 55 2.41 14.82 -6.61
CA ARG A 55 1.96 13.89 -5.56
C ARG A 55 2.67 12.56 -5.61
N ALA A 56 3.05 12.05 -4.45
CA ALA A 56 3.63 10.72 -4.32
C ALA A 56 2.52 9.67 -4.21
N TYR A 57 2.61 8.61 -5.01
CA TYR A 57 1.76 7.43 -4.91
C TYR A 57 2.60 6.16 -4.99
N SER A 58 2.48 5.30 -3.97
CA SER A 58 3.12 3.99 -3.94
C SER A 58 2.57 3.11 -5.04
N ILE A 59 3.45 2.43 -5.76
CA ILE A 59 3.07 1.48 -6.80
C ILE A 59 2.55 0.23 -6.10
N ALA A 60 1.28 -0.09 -6.29
CA ALA A 60 0.61 -1.24 -5.68
C ALA A 60 0.69 -2.51 -6.55
N SER A 61 1.02 -2.36 -7.83
CA SER A 61 1.35 -3.48 -8.70
C SER A 61 2.71 -4.07 -8.37
N ALA A 62 2.90 -5.36 -8.59
CA ALA A 62 4.23 -5.98 -8.55
C ALA A 62 5.05 -5.62 -9.79
N PRO A 63 6.40 -5.58 -9.70
CA PRO A 63 7.27 -5.29 -10.83
C PRO A 63 7.02 -6.11 -12.10
N HIS A 64 6.56 -7.35 -11.97
CA HIS A 64 6.27 -8.23 -13.10
C HIS A 64 4.89 -8.02 -13.76
N GLU A 65 3.99 -7.23 -13.15
CA GLU A 65 2.68 -6.91 -13.74
C GLU A 65 2.83 -5.95 -14.95
N GLU A 66 1.93 -6.09 -15.93
CA GLU A 66 1.92 -5.32 -17.18
C GLU A 66 1.46 -3.87 -17.00
N ASP A 67 0.53 -3.64 -16.07
CA ASP A 67 0.01 -2.32 -15.74
C ASP A 67 0.55 -1.85 -14.39
N LEU A 68 0.75 -0.54 -14.26
CA LEU A 68 1.00 0.11 -12.98
C LEU A 68 -0.34 0.33 -12.27
N LEU A 69 -0.43 -0.12 -11.03
CA LEU A 69 -1.61 0.03 -10.19
C LEU A 69 -1.33 0.98 -9.04
N PHE A 70 -2.24 1.91 -8.77
CA PHE A 70 -2.20 2.83 -7.63
C PHE A 70 -3.56 2.86 -6.92
N ILE A 71 -3.54 3.08 -5.60
CA ILE A 71 -4.76 3.34 -4.82
C ILE A 71 -4.67 4.68 -4.09
N VAL A 72 -5.78 5.42 -4.13
CA VAL A 72 -5.86 6.77 -3.57
C VAL A 72 -7.11 6.88 -2.70
N LYS A 73 -6.93 7.33 -1.45
CA LYS A 73 -8.05 7.72 -0.60
C LYS A 73 -8.48 9.13 -1.02
N HIS A 74 -9.74 9.29 -1.38
CA HIS A 74 -10.35 10.58 -1.65
C HIS A 74 -10.46 11.37 -0.34
N ILE A 75 -9.94 12.59 -0.36
CA ILE A 75 -10.01 13.56 0.74
C ILE A 75 -10.85 14.71 0.22
N ALA A 76 -11.95 15.02 0.92
CA ALA A 76 -12.87 16.08 0.52
C ALA A 76 -12.14 17.42 0.34
N GLY A 77 -12.31 18.04 -0.83
CA GLY A 77 -11.62 19.29 -1.20
C GLY A 77 -10.13 19.15 -1.54
N GLY A 78 -9.57 17.95 -1.47
CA GLY A 78 -8.18 17.67 -1.85
C GLY A 78 -7.98 17.80 -3.35
N ARG A 79 -6.97 18.57 -3.78
CA ARG A 79 -6.66 18.80 -5.21
C ARG A 79 -6.57 17.50 -6.00
N ALA A 80 -5.78 16.54 -5.51
CA ALA A 80 -5.59 15.27 -6.19
C ALA A 80 -6.82 14.37 -6.15
N SER A 81 -7.58 14.41 -5.05
CA SER A 81 -8.83 13.67 -4.92
C SER A 81 -9.87 14.15 -5.92
N ARG A 82 -9.97 15.46 -6.12
CA ARG A 82 -10.83 16.06 -7.16
C ARG A 82 -10.34 15.74 -8.56
N TRP A 83 -9.04 15.82 -8.83
CA TRP A 83 -8.50 15.43 -10.14
C TRP A 83 -8.81 13.97 -10.48
N VAL A 84 -8.59 13.04 -9.55
CA VAL A 84 -8.91 11.62 -9.75
C VAL A 84 -10.39 11.41 -10.00
N GLU A 85 -11.28 12.06 -9.25
CA GLU A 85 -12.72 11.85 -9.39
C GLU A 85 -13.36 12.58 -10.59
N GLU A 86 -12.95 13.82 -10.84
CA GLU A 86 -13.65 14.74 -11.75
C GLU A 86 -12.98 14.85 -13.14
N SER A 87 -11.70 14.47 -13.27
CA SER A 87 -10.93 14.75 -14.49
C SER A 87 -10.24 13.54 -15.09
N LEU A 88 -9.66 12.65 -14.28
CA LEU A 88 -8.92 11.49 -14.78
C LEU A 88 -9.86 10.44 -15.39
N SER A 89 -9.75 10.22 -16.69
CA SER A 89 -10.53 9.23 -17.45
C SER A 89 -9.63 8.21 -18.15
N GLU A 90 -10.20 7.08 -18.56
CA GLU A 90 -9.49 6.12 -19.41
C GLU A 90 -9.08 6.76 -20.73
N GLY A 91 -7.84 6.49 -21.16
CA GLY A 91 -7.22 7.10 -22.34
C GLY A 91 -6.42 8.37 -22.05
N ASP A 92 -6.59 8.99 -20.88
CA ASP A 92 -5.82 10.19 -20.52
C ASP A 92 -4.33 9.88 -20.36
N THR A 93 -3.50 10.84 -20.73
CA THR A 93 -2.05 10.77 -20.55
C THR A 93 -1.64 11.59 -19.34
N VAL A 94 -0.91 10.96 -18.42
CA VAL A 94 -0.44 11.60 -17.18
C VAL A 94 1.07 11.50 -17.10
N ARG A 95 1.73 12.57 -16.65
CA ARG A 95 3.17 12.58 -16.43
C ARG A 95 3.49 12.04 -15.03
N MET A 96 4.46 11.14 -14.96
CA MET A 96 5.03 10.65 -13.70
C MET A 96 6.56 10.73 -13.71
N GLN A 97 7.16 10.74 -12.52
CA GLN A 97 8.61 10.65 -12.31
C GLN A 97 8.91 9.54 -11.30
N GLY A 98 9.99 8.79 -11.51
CA GLY A 98 10.36 7.72 -10.59
C GLY A 98 11.21 6.62 -11.25
N PRO A 99 11.38 5.47 -10.58
CA PRO A 99 10.82 5.17 -9.26
C PRO A 99 11.61 5.87 -8.12
N PHE A 100 10.97 6.02 -6.97
CA PHE A 100 11.54 6.53 -5.73
C PHE A 100 11.25 5.59 -4.56
N GLY A 101 11.90 5.82 -3.42
CA GLY A 101 11.64 5.08 -2.19
C GLY A 101 12.64 3.95 -1.90
N ARG A 102 12.73 3.61 -0.61
CA ARG A 102 13.60 2.56 -0.05
C ARG A 102 12.83 1.61 0.86
N PHE A 103 11.49 1.63 0.77
CA PHE A 103 10.61 0.73 1.49
C PHE A 103 10.60 -0.61 0.76
N LEU A 104 11.68 -1.37 0.93
CA LEU A 104 11.97 -2.60 0.19
C LEU A 104 12.05 -3.78 1.14
N LEU A 105 11.65 -4.97 0.68
CA LEU A 105 12.03 -6.21 1.35
C LEU A 105 13.52 -6.45 1.09
N ASP A 106 14.23 -6.91 2.12
CA ASP A 106 15.60 -7.39 1.98
C ASP A 106 15.57 -8.87 1.54
N ASP A 107 16.20 -9.16 0.40
CA ASP A 107 16.26 -10.52 -0.16
C ASP A 107 17.25 -11.41 0.61
N GLU A 108 18.23 -10.83 1.30
CA GLU A 108 19.23 -11.58 2.10
C GLU A 108 18.73 -11.88 3.53
N GLU A 109 17.72 -11.15 3.99
CA GLU A 109 17.12 -11.30 5.31
C GLU A 109 16.41 -12.67 5.44
N LYS A 110 16.57 -13.34 6.57
CA LYS A 110 15.95 -14.66 6.83
C LYS A 110 14.72 -14.56 7.73
N SER A 111 14.49 -13.38 8.30
CA SER A 111 13.37 -13.08 9.17
C SER A 111 12.02 -13.20 8.44
N GLU A 112 10.99 -13.42 9.22
CA GLU A 112 9.61 -13.37 8.76
C GLU A 112 9.16 -11.91 8.61
N PHE A 113 8.12 -11.66 7.83
CA PHE A 113 7.60 -10.32 7.61
C PHE A 113 6.27 -10.10 8.32
N LEU A 114 6.13 -8.93 8.95
CA LEU A 114 4.86 -8.42 9.44
C LEU A 114 4.55 -7.09 8.76
N PHE A 115 3.46 -7.05 8.01
CA PHE A 115 2.95 -5.87 7.35
C PHE A 115 1.75 -5.33 8.12
N LEU A 116 1.86 -4.10 8.62
CA LEU A 116 0.80 -3.41 9.37
C LEU A 116 0.36 -2.19 8.56
N CYS A 117 -0.87 -2.19 8.07
CA CYS A 117 -1.40 -1.06 7.32
C CYS A 117 -2.79 -0.62 7.73
N THR A 118 -3.10 0.62 7.36
CA THR A 118 -4.47 1.12 7.35
C THR A 118 -4.81 1.76 6.02
N SER A 119 -6.05 1.57 5.55
CA SER A 119 -6.56 2.17 4.32
C SER A 119 -5.61 1.94 3.12
N THR A 120 -5.35 2.96 2.31
CA THR A 120 -4.47 2.89 1.15
C THR A 120 -2.99 2.64 1.45
N GLY A 121 -2.59 2.57 2.72
CA GLY A 121 -1.26 2.08 3.11
C GLY A 121 -1.00 0.61 2.80
N VAL A 122 -2.02 -0.14 2.38
CA VAL A 122 -1.84 -1.49 1.84
C VAL A 122 -1.14 -1.50 0.46
N ALA A 123 -1.07 -0.37 -0.24
CA ALA A 123 -0.48 -0.27 -1.58
C ALA A 123 0.92 -0.91 -1.71
N PRO A 124 1.95 -0.47 -0.98
CA PRO A 124 3.28 -1.08 -1.07
C PRO A 124 3.26 -2.56 -0.66
N PHE A 125 2.39 -2.96 0.27
CA PHE A 125 2.30 -4.35 0.73
C PHE A 125 1.70 -5.30 -0.30
N ARG A 126 0.73 -4.85 -1.10
CA ARG A 126 0.26 -5.63 -2.26
C ARG A 126 1.42 -5.93 -3.21
N SER A 127 2.20 -4.90 -3.55
CA SER A 127 3.38 -5.03 -4.41
C SER A 127 4.42 -6.00 -3.82
N HIS A 128 4.72 -5.86 -2.52
CA HIS A 128 5.65 -6.76 -1.81
C HIS A 128 5.20 -8.20 -1.79
N VAL A 129 3.95 -8.48 -1.42
CA VAL A 129 3.41 -9.84 -1.31
C VAL A 129 3.44 -10.51 -2.67
N LEU A 130 2.93 -9.84 -3.72
CA LEU A 130 2.88 -10.41 -5.06
C LEU A 130 4.27 -10.69 -5.62
N GLU A 131 5.22 -9.76 -5.44
CA GLU A 131 6.60 -9.95 -5.90
C GLU A 131 7.32 -11.06 -5.13
N ALA A 132 7.14 -11.12 -3.81
CA ALA A 132 7.70 -12.18 -2.97
C ALA A 132 7.17 -13.56 -3.39
N LEU A 133 5.86 -13.70 -3.57
CA LEU A 133 5.26 -14.97 -3.99
C LEU A 133 5.70 -15.35 -5.42
N HIS A 134 5.78 -14.39 -6.35
CA HIS A 134 6.25 -14.63 -7.72
C HIS A 134 7.71 -15.11 -7.78
N SER A 135 8.58 -14.57 -6.94
CA SER A 135 9.98 -14.96 -6.82
C SER A 135 10.20 -16.28 -6.06
N GLY A 136 9.13 -16.93 -5.60
CA GLY A 136 9.20 -18.20 -4.87
C GLY A 136 9.62 -18.05 -3.40
N ASN A 137 9.44 -16.86 -2.81
CA ASN A 137 9.74 -16.62 -1.41
C ASN A 137 8.82 -17.45 -0.49
N THR A 138 9.43 -18.28 0.35
CA THR A 138 8.71 -19.13 1.32
C THR A 138 8.73 -18.59 2.74
N ARG A 139 9.33 -17.41 2.98
CA ARG A 139 9.35 -16.77 4.30
C ARG A 139 7.92 -16.39 4.70
N PRO A 140 7.49 -16.67 5.93
CA PRO A 140 6.19 -16.25 6.44
C PRO A 140 5.98 -14.74 6.30
N MET A 141 4.83 -14.35 5.78
CA MET A 141 4.36 -12.97 5.61
C MET A 141 2.97 -12.84 6.23
N ASP A 142 2.84 -12.03 7.27
CA ASP A 142 1.56 -11.67 7.87
C ASP A 142 1.14 -10.27 7.41
N LEU A 143 0.02 -10.15 6.71
CA LEU A 143 -0.59 -8.86 6.39
C LEU A 143 -1.76 -8.57 7.32
N VAL A 144 -1.61 -7.59 8.19
CA VAL A 144 -2.67 -7.08 9.07
C VAL A 144 -3.20 -5.78 8.50
N PHE A 145 -4.40 -5.85 7.90
CA PHE A 145 -4.99 -4.74 7.15
C PHE A 145 -6.17 -4.12 7.90
N GLY A 146 -5.96 -2.93 8.46
CA GLY A 146 -6.92 -2.25 9.32
C GLY A 146 -7.74 -1.17 8.62
N ASN A 147 -9.06 -1.28 8.70
CA ASN A 147 -10.00 -0.24 8.26
C ASN A 147 -11.00 0.12 9.36
N ARG A 148 -11.81 1.17 9.12
CA ARG A 148 -12.77 1.64 10.11
C ARG A 148 -14.05 0.83 10.05
N PHE A 149 -14.66 0.80 8.88
CA PHE A 149 -15.93 0.11 8.61
C PHE A 149 -15.77 -0.91 7.49
N ALA A 150 -16.79 -1.76 7.31
CA ALA A 150 -16.75 -2.80 6.29
C ALA A 150 -16.75 -2.20 4.87
N GLU A 151 -17.39 -1.05 4.68
CA GLU A 151 -17.48 -0.34 3.39
C GLU A 151 -16.13 0.27 2.96
N ASP A 152 -15.16 0.37 3.87
CA ASP A 152 -13.80 0.81 3.57
C ASP A 152 -12.91 -0.33 3.02
N LEU A 153 -13.35 -1.60 3.12
CA LEU A 153 -12.56 -2.77 2.71
C LEU A 153 -12.53 -2.91 1.18
N PHE A 154 -11.36 -3.26 0.65
CA PHE A 154 -11.12 -3.59 -0.75
C PHE A 154 -10.02 -4.66 -0.86
N TRP A 155 -9.91 -5.30 -2.02
CA TRP A 155 -8.98 -6.41 -2.30
C TRP A 155 -9.06 -7.61 -1.34
N MET A 156 -10.19 -7.75 -0.64
CA MET A 156 -10.42 -8.86 0.30
C MET A 156 -10.30 -10.21 -0.40
N GLU A 157 -11.02 -10.39 -1.50
CA GLU A 157 -11.00 -11.63 -2.27
C GLU A 157 -9.61 -11.97 -2.82
N GLU A 158 -8.82 -10.95 -3.21
CA GLU A 158 -7.45 -11.14 -3.70
C GLU A 158 -6.55 -11.67 -2.58
N PHE A 159 -6.51 -11.01 -1.43
CA PHE A 159 -5.65 -11.44 -0.33
C PHE A 159 -6.11 -12.76 0.31
N GLU A 160 -7.42 -12.99 0.42
CA GLU A 160 -7.96 -14.27 0.88
C GLU A 160 -7.58 -15.41 -0.06
N LYS A 161 -7.65 -15.19 -1.37
CA LYS A 161 -7.21 -16.17 -2.36
C LYS A 161 -5.71 -16.46 -2.22
N LEU A 162 -4.87 -15.43 -2.16
CA LEU A 162 -3.42 -15.59 -1.97
C LEU A 162 -3.11 -16.38 -0.69
N ALA A 163 -3.81 -16.11 0.42
CA ALA A 163 -3.61 -16.82 1.68
C ALA A 163 -4.07 -18.28 1.60
N SER A 164 -5.06 -18.59 0.76
CA SER A 164 -5.51 -19.97 0.52
C SER A 164 -4.55 -20.77 -0.38
N GLU A 165 -3.86 -20.10 -1.31
CA GLU A 165 -2.96 -20.72 -2.29
C GLU A 165 -1.52 -20.83 -1.78
N HIS A 166 -1.11 -19.97 -0.85
CA HIS A 166 0.27 -19.89 -0.36
C HIS A 166 0.35 -20.01 1.16
N SER A 167 0.89 -21.13 1.66
CA SER A 167 1.06 -21.35 3.10
C SER A 167 2.04 -20.38 3.78
N SER A 168 2.85 -19.65 3.01
CA SER A 168 3.76 -18.61 3.51
C SER A 168 3.07 -17.25 3.68
N PHE A 169 1.82 -17.08 3.26
CA PHE A 169 1.09 -15.81 3.39
C PHE A 169 -0.15 -15.97 4.27
N SER A 170 -0.31 -15.07 5.22
CA SER A 170 -1.49 -14.99 6.09
C SER A 170 -2.09 -13.59 6.02
N PHE A 171 -3.40 -13.53 5.84
CA PHE A 171 -4.15 -12.28 5.72
C PHE A 171 -5.09 -12.10 6.91
N HIS A 172 -4.97 -10.96 7.58
CA HIS A 172 -5.68 -10.63 8.82
C HIS A 172 -6.41 -9.29 8.64
N PRO A 173 -7.63 -9.27 8.07
CA PRO A 173 -8.40 -8.04 7.97
C PRO A 173 -8.96 -7.62 9.34
N VAL A 174 -8.87 -6.34 9.64
CA VAL A 174 -9.23 -5.76 10.94
C VAL A 174 -10.19 -4.59 10.75
N LEU A 175 -11.27 -4.56 11.54
CA LEU A 175 -12.14 -3.39 11.64
C LEU A 175 -12.07 -2.78 13.04
N SER A 176 -11.81 -1.47 13.12
CA SER A 176 -11.82 -0.73 14.40
C SER A 176 -13.24 -0.35 14.85
N LYS A 177 -14.20 -0.25 13.92
CA LYS A 177 -15.61 0.03 14.19
C LYS A 177 -16.53 -0.88 13.36
N PRO A 178 -16.46 -2.21 13.54
CA PRO A 178 -17.29 -3.13 12.76
C PRO A 178 -18.78 -2.87 13.03
N THR A 179 -19.57 -2.85 11.97
CA THR A 179 -21.03 -2.85 12.01
C THR A 179 -21.55 -4.23 11.59
N GLY A 180 -22.77 -4.59 12.02
CA GLY A 180 -23.41 -5.84 11.63
C GLY A 180 -22.65 -7.10 12.06
N ALA A 181 -22.52 -8.07 11.16
CA ALA A 181 -22.07 -9.43 11.43
C ALA A 181 -20.57 -9.70 11.14
N TRP A 182 -19.70 -8.69 11.26
CA TRP A 182 -18.26 -8.87 11.04
C TRP A 182 -17.67 -9.97 11.93
N LYS A 183 -17.08 -10.98 11.28
CA LYS A 183 -16.47 -12.16 11.92
C LYS A 183 -14.94 -12.10 12.01
N GLY A 184 -14.31 -11.17 11.30
CA GLY A 184 -12.85 -10.98 11.34
C GLY A 184 -12.38 -10.27 12.61
N HIS A 185 -11.12 -9.85 12.62
CA HIS A 185 -10.52 -9.19 13.76
C HIS A 185 -11.16 -7.83 14.06
N LYS A 186 -11.25 -7.49 15.35
CA LYS A 186 -11.86 -6.25 15.85
C LYS A 186 -10.84 -5.49 16.70
N GLY A 187 -10.68 -4.20 16.43
CA GLY A 187 -9.70 -3.34 17.13
C GLY A 187 -8.75 -2.65 16.17
N HIS A 188 -7.54 -2.34 16.63
CA HIS A 188 -6.50 -1.73 15.79
C HIS A 188 -5.44 -2.77 15.40
N VAL A 189 -4.69 -2.49 14.35
CA VAL A 189 -3.70 -3.43 13.79
C VAL A 189 -2.63 -3.84 14.79
N GLN A 190 -2.21 -2.92 15.66
CA GLN A 190 -1.25 -3.19 16.74
C GLN A 190 -1.77 -4.18 17.79
N ASP A 191 -3.08 -4.14 18.08
CA ASP A 191 -3.72 -5.05 19.03
C ASP A 191 -3.74 -6.46 18.44
N ILE A 192 -4.04 -6.56 17.15
CA ILE A 192 -4.13 -7.83 16.44
C ILE A 192 -2.75 -8.45 16.29
N ALA A 193 -1.73 -7.66 15.93
CA ALA A 193 -0.35 -8.13 15.84
C ALA A 193 0.10 -8.89 17.09
N LEU A 194 -0.24 -8.38 18.28
CA LEU A 194 0.06 -9.02 19.57
C LEU A 194 -0.75 -10.29 19.85
N GLN A 195 -1.93 -10.44 19.23
CA GLN A 195 -2.75 -11.64 19.37
C GLN A 195 -2.29 -12.78 18.47
N ILE A 196 -1.86 -12.45 17.25
CA ILE A 196 -1.52 -13.45 16.23
C ILE A 196 -0.05 -13.87 16.27
N ILE A 197 0.85 -13.00 16.77
CA ILE A 197 2.29 -13.25 16.73
C ILE A 197 2.86 -13.45 18.14
N LYS A 198 3.44 -14.63 18.36
CA LYS A 198 4.03 -15.01 19.66
C LYS A 198 5.34 -14.31 19.97
N ASP A 199 6.15 -14.07 18.93
CA ASP A 199 7.50 -13.53 19.06
C ASP A 199 7.77 -12.53 17.92
N LEU A 200 7.47 -11.26 18.18
CA LEU A 200 7.67 -10.18 17.22
C LEU A 200 9.17 -9.90 16.95
N THR A 201 10.09 -10.35 17.81
CA THR A 201 11.53 -10.07 17.67
C THR A 201 12.18 -10.83 16.51
N LYS A 202 11.48 -11.85 15.98
CA LYS A 202 11.89 -12.62 14.79
C LYS A 202 11.38 -12.05 13.48
N LYS A 203 10.69 -10.91 13.54
CA LYS A 203 10.03 -10.31 12.38
C LYS A 203 10.65 -8.98 12.01
N HIS A 204 10.75 -8.75 10.70
CA HIS A 204 10.87 -7.41 10.17
C HIS A 204 9.47 -6.82 10.02
N ILE A 205 9.25 -5.70 10.70
CA ILE A 205 7.96 -5.02 10.77
C ILE A 205 7.98 -3.86 9.78
N TYR A 206 7.03 -3.89 8.86
CA TYR A 206 6.79 -2.81 7.93
C TYR A 206 5.43 -2.17 8.22
N VAL A 207 5.40 -0.84 8.30
CA VAL A 207 4.22 -0.08 8.68
C VAL A 207 3.92 0.97 7.61
N CYS A 208 2.69 1.02 7.12
CA CYS A 208 2.26 2.04 6.16
C CYS A 208 0.77 2.39 6.32
N GLY A 209 0.43 3.68 6.43
CA GLY A 209 -0.97 4.11 6.53
C GLY A 209 -1.13 5.48 7.16
N SER A 210 -2.20 5.66 7.95
CA SER A 210 -2.51 6.96 8.57
C SER A 210 -1.41 7.42 9.54
N PRO A 211 -1.08 8.73 9.59
CA PRO A 211 -0.04 9.26 10.47
C PRO A 211 -0.18 8.86 11.95
N ALA A 212 -1.41 8.89 12.48
CA ALA A 212 -1.67 8.49 13.86
C ALA A 212 -1.27 7.03 14.15
N MET A 213 -1.60 6.12 13.23
CA MET A 213 -1.24 4.70 13.35
C MET A 213 0.28 4.49 13.18
N THR A 214 0.91 5.16 12.22
CA THR A 214 2.36 5.00 11.98
C THR A 214 3.18 5.53 13.15
N ASP A 215 2.78 6.66 13.75
CA ASP A 215 3.46 7.24 14.91
C ASP A 215 3.30 6.33 16.13
N GLU A 216 2.08 5.84 16.39
CA GLU A 216 1.81 4.93 17.50
C GLU A 216 2.60 3.61 17.38
N LEU A 217 2.57 2.96 16.21
CA LEU A 217 3.30 1.71 16.00
C LEU A 217 4.81 1.88 16.10
N LYS A 218 5.35 3.01 15.64
CA LYS A 218 6.77 3.31 15.78
C LYS A 218 7.17 3.40 17.25
N ASP A 219 6.36 4.07 18.08
CA ASP A 219 6.59 4.15 19.51
C ASP A 219 6.44 2.78 20.19
N LEU A 220 5.38 2.02 19.87
CA LEU A 220 5.17 0.67 20.41
C LEU A 220 6.32 -0.28 20.07
N CYS A 221 6.74 -0.32 18.80
CA CYS A 221 7.82 -1.19 18.34
C CYS A 221 9.11 -0.90 19.10
N THR A 222 9.49 0.38 19.19
CA THR A 222 10.80 0.78 19.74
C THR A 222 10.84 0.82 21.26
N ARG A 223 9.71 1.12 21.94
CA ARG A 223 9.68 1.35 23.39
C ARG A 223 9.06 0.21 24.18
N THR A 224 8.19 -0.59 23.56
CA THR A 224 7.38 -1.60 24.26
C THR A 224 7.67 -3.01 23.75
N TRP A 225 7.74 -3.22 22.43
CA TRP A 225 7.95 -4.54 21.84
C TRP A 225 9.43 -4.91 21.70
N GLY A 226 10.35 -3.96 21.93
CA GLY A 226 11.79 -4.21 21.89
C GLY A 226 12.32 -4.52 20.49
N ILE A 227 11.67 -4.00 19.45
CA ILE A 227 12.05 -4.23 18.05
C ILE A 227 13.26 -3.37 17.71
N PRO A 228 14.35 -3.97 17.21
CA PRO A 228 15.51 -3.23 16.72
C PRO A 228 15.11 -2.25 15.62
N LYS A 229 15.79 -1.10 15.55
CA LYS A 229 15.44 -0.04 14.59
C LYS A 229 15.63 -0.51 13.14
N GLU A 230 16.61 -1.36 12.90
CA GLU A 230 16.92 -2.00 11.63
C GLU A 230 15.84 -2.97 11.14
N SER A 231 15.03 -3.51 12.06
CA SER A 231 13.90 -4.41 11.76
C SER A 231 12.56 -3.68 11.71
N LEU A 232 12.55 -2.34 11.84
CA LEU A 232 11.36 -1.51 11.74
C LEU A 232 11.46 -0.56 10.54
N HIS A 233 10.54 -0.73 9.61
CA HIS A 233 10.42 0.08 8.41
C HIS A 233 9.07 0.80 8.45
N VAL A 234 9.08 2.13 8.33
CA VAL A 234 7.84 2.92 8.37
C VAL A 234 7.81 3.87 7.18
N GLU A 235 6.70 3.85 6.45
CA GLU A 235 6.38 4.83 5.42
C GLU A 235 5.04 5.47 5.75
N GLY A 236 4.96 6.80 5.65
CA GLY A 236 3.74 7.56 5.92
C GLY A 236 3.40 8.46 4.74
N PHE A 237 2.11 8.69 4.52
CA PHE A 237 1.64 9.67 3.54
C PHE A 237 1.48 11.04 4.21
N ILE A 238 1.88 12.10 3.51
CA ILE A 238 1.68 13.52 3.91
C ILE A 238 0.86 14.20 2.83
#